data_AF-A0A1F8KES5-F1
#
_entry.id   AF-A0A1F8KES5-F1
#
_cell.length_a   1.000
_cell.length_b   1.000
_cell.length_c   1.000
_cell.angle_alpha   90.00
_cell.angle_beta   90.00
_cell.angle_gamma   90.00
#
_symmetry.space_group_name_H-M   'P 1'
#
loop_
_entity.id
_entity.type
_entity.pdbx_description
1 polymer ?
#
loop_
_entity_poly.entity_id
_entity_poly.type
_entity_poly.pdbx_seq_one_letter_code
_entity_poly.pdbx_strand_id
1 'polypeptide(L)'
;MTISKHQHHRIIWVASIQFFLERLIPVPLIDSLLIFALPFIVAGLIIQHVEKYEIFTRGVVFGLLWLSIAPYLIINVYEIVDKFFDSNRSLFKSDDISFNEFRNRIFFDSGSPKHLFLSIPLTIFAIIILLISIYAGAPLIVKIWGCVTFGLLIYVAGIGFWGIFQLLGLIERICEMELNFNPYHSDKFGGLRSIGHLNIKIPLLFFSGSLMYPMIMDALDKFPKSEFMSIVFWLLIIFYLGLGFAGFLIPQFQIHDAISRYKEESLTNSEKVLQKLLSDLCLDDWIEKDKAYSVQIKINTYYTYFHERIMAVKEWLWDWKVLLQLVTSMVVPILIALFQTFIK
;
A
#
# COMPACT_ATOMS: atom_id res chain seq x y z
N MET A 1 -5.00 5.87 21.77
CA MET A 1 -3.95 5.13 21.05
C MET A 1 -2.66 5.91 21.20
N THR A 2 -1.67 5.41 21.93
CA THR A 2 -0.45 6.18 22.28
C THR A 2 0.69 5.82 21.35
N ILE A 3 0.76 6.48 20.19
CA ILE A 3 2.03 6.64 19.47
C ILE A 3 3.02 7.21 20.49
N SER A 4 4.18 6.58 20.66
CA SER A 4 5.13 6.99 21.71
C SER A 4 5.45 8.47 21.54
N LYS A 5 5.46 9.24 22.65
CA LYS A 5 5.64 10.71 22.64
C LYS A 5 6.86 11.18 21.83
N HIS A 6 7.87 10.33 21.63
CA HIS A 6 9.07 10.65 20.86
C HIS A 6 8.90 10.59 19.34
N GLN A 7 7.88 9.90 18.81
CA GLN A 7 7.65 9.82 17.36
C GLN A 7 6.91 11.04 16.78
N HIS A 8 6.38 11.94 17.62
CA HIS A 8 5.60 13.10 17.15
C HIS A 8 6.41 14.18 16.39
N HIS A 9 7.72 14.29 16.61
CA HIS A 9 8.48 15.43 16.09
C HIS A 9 8.76 15.44 14.59
N ARG A 10 8.44 14.35 13.86
CA ARG A 10 8.70 14.26 12.40
C ARG A 10 7.53 13.66 11.61
N ILE A 11 6.33 13.71 12.17
CA ILE A 11 5.13 13.29 11.44
C ILE A 11 4.83 14.34 10.37
N ILE A 12 4.38 13.89 9.19
CA ILE A 12 3.92 14.79 8.13
C ILE A 12 2.87 15.74 8.70
N TRP A 13 2.91 17.01 8.32
CA TRP A 13 2.03 18.05 8.88
C TRP A 13 0.55 17.69 8.75
N VAL A 14 0.13 17.03 7.65
CA VAL A 14 -1.25 16.53 7.44
C VAL A 14 -1.68 15.61 8.58
N ALA A 15 -0.85 14.61 8.88
CA ALA A 15 -1.11 13.68 9.97
C ALA A 15 -1.00 14.36 11.34
N SER A 16 -0.10 15.33 11.51
CA SER A 16 0.02 16.10 12.75
C SER A 16 -1.23 16.91 13.09
N ILE A 17 -1.85 17.55 12.09
CA ILE A 17 -3.11 18.30 12.26
C ILE A 17 -4.24 17.35 12.65
N GLN A 18 -4.33 16.21 11.97
CA GLN A 18 -5.42 15.26 12.23
C GLN A 18 -5.26 14.57 13.59
N PHE A 19 -4.04 14.18 14.02
CA PHE A 19 -3.81 13.68 15.39
C PHE A 19 -4.15 14.71 16.48
N PHE A 20 -3.99 16.00 16.19
CA PHE A 20 -4.41 17.05 17.12
C PHE A 20 -5.95 17.07 17.26
N LEU A 21 -6.67 16.80 16.18
CA LEU A 21 -8.13 16.89 16.12
C LEU A 21 -8.86 15.61 16.53
N GLU A 22 -8.23 14.45 16.40
CA GLU A 22 -8.72 13.18 16.96
C GLU A 22 -8.91 13.25 18.49
N ARG A 23 -8.26 14.23 19.16
CA ARG A 23 -8.49 14.52 20.58
C ARG A 23 -9.84 15.16 20.86
N LEU A 24 -10.44 15.81 19.87
CA LEU A 24 -11.73 16.51 19.96
C LEU A 24 -12.86 15.66 19.40
N ILE A 25 -12.63 14.96 18.29
CA ILE A 25 -13.65 14.17 17.59
C ILE A 25 -13.10 12.75 17.36
N PRO A 26 -13.78 11.69 17.83
CA PRO A 26 -13.25 10.33 17.79
C PRO A 26 -13.38 9.64 16.42
N VAL A 27 -13.77 10.36 15.35
CA VAL A 27 -14.07 9.78 14.03
C VAL A 27 -13.14 10.40 12.98
N PRO A 28 -11.99 9.76 12.67
CA PRO A 28 -10.94 10.35 11.84
C PRO A 28 -11.38 10.81 10.45
N LEU A 29 -12.39 10.14 9.85
CA LEU A 29 -12.93 10.51 8.55
C LEU A 29 -13.71 11.84 8.61
N ILE A 30 -14.46 12.07 9.68
CA ILE A 30 -15.20 13.32 9.88
C ILE A 30 -14.21 14.47 10.08
N ASP A 31 -13.14 14.24 10.82
CA ASP A 31 -12.10 15.26 11.06
C ASP A 31 -11.48 15.69 9.76
N SER A 32 -11.07 14.72 8.94
CA SER A 32 -10.50 14.95 7.63
C SER A 32 -11.45 15.77 6.73
N LEU A 33 -12.75 15.44 6.70
CA LEU A 33 -13.78 16.22 5.99
C LEU A 33 -13.87 17.66 6.52
N LEU A 34 -13.95 17.84 7.84
CA LEU A 34 -14.15 19.15 8.48
C LEU A 34 -12.99 20.11 8.26
N ILE A 35 -11.75 19.60 8.16
CA ILE A 35 -10.55 20.43 8.01
C ILE A 35 -10.23 20.66 6.54
N PHE A 36 -10.20 19.58 5.75
CA PHE A 36 -9.56 19.60 4.45
C PHE A 36 -10.53 19.83 3.31
N ALA A 37 -11.83 19.62 3.49
CA ALA A 37 -12.81 19.77 2.41
C ALA A 37 -13.91 20.78 2.72
N LEU A 38 -14.51 20.73 3.92
CA LEU A 38 -15.62 21.61 4.28
C LEU A 38 -15.29 23.11 4.12
N PRO A 39 -14.13 23.63 4.54
CA PRO A 39 -13.81 25.05 4.38
C PRO A 39 -13.75 25.46 2.90
N PHE A 40 -13.24 24.58 2.04
CA PHE A 40 -13.15 24.83 0.60
C PHE A 40 -14.50 24.71 -0.10
N ILE A 41 -15.36 23.78 0.33
CA ILE A 41 -16.75 23.67 -0.13
C ILE A 41 -17.51 24.94 0.22
N VAL A 42 -17.46 25.38 1.48
CA VAL A 42 -18.16 26.60 1.93
C VAL A 42 -17.64 27.82 1.20
N ALA A 43 -16.32 28.00 1.11
CA ALA A 43 -15.72 29.10 0.35
C ALA A 43 -16.12 29.06 -1.13
N GLY A 44 -16.11 27.89 -1.75
CA GLY A 44 -16.52 27.69 -3.14
C GLY A 44 -17.99 28.06 -3.36
N LEU A 45 -18.90 27.67 -2.46
CA LEU A 45 -20.32 28.03 -2.55
C LEU A 45 -20.54 29.54 -2.44
N ILE A 46 -19.83 30.20 -1.53
CA ILE A 46 -19.90 31.67 -1.39
C ILE A 46 -19.37 32.35 -2.65
N ILE A 47 -18.21 31.93 -3.17
CA ILE A 47 -17.61 32.52 -4.38
C ILE A 47 -18.52 32.28 -5.59
N GLN A 48 -19.05 31.08 -5.77
CA GLN A 48 -19.99 30.76 -6.84
C GLN A 48 -21.23 31.66 -6.78
N HIS A 49 -21.77 31.92 -5.58
CA HIS A 49 -22.91 32.81 -5.41
C HIS A 49 -22.59 34.27 -5.79
N VAL A 50 -21.42 34.77 -5.36
CA VAL A 50 -20.99 36.17 -5.60
C VAL A 50 -20.63 36.41 -7.06
N GLU A 51 -19.83 35.52 -7.65
CA GLU A 51 -19.32 35.67 -9.02
C GLU A 51 -20.29 35.16 -10.10
N LYS A 52 -21.36 34.46 -9.68
CA LYS A 52 -22.30 33.74 -10.58
C LYS A 52 -21.58 32.80 -11.55
N TYR A 53 -20.47 32.22 -11.10
CA TYR A 53 -19.65 31.29 -11.88
C TYR A 53 -19.84 29.87 -11.33
N GLU A 54 -20.13 28.90 -12.21
CA GLU A 54 -20.33 27.51 -11.80
C GLU A 54 -18.99 26.84 -11.48
N ILE A 55 -18.72 26.62 -10.19
CA ILE A 55 -17.46 26.05 -9.70
C ILE A 55 -17.58 24.53 -9.56
N PHE A 56 -18.70 24.04 -9.05
CA PHE A 56 -18.88 22.63 -8.68
C PHE A 56 -19.26 21.76 -9.87
N THR A 57 -18.29 21.49 -10.74
CA THR A 57 -18.41 20.40 -11.72
C THR A 57 -18.35 19.04 -11.02
N ARG A 58 -18.72 17.96 -11.73
CA ARG A 58 -18.62 16.59 -11.20
C ARG A 58 -17.19 16.28 -10.76
N GLY A 59 -16.19 16.63 -11.58
CA GLY A 59 -14.78 16.49 -11.26
C GLY A 59 -14.36 17.21 -9.97
N VAL A 60 -14.83 18.44 -9.77
CA VAL A 60 -14.57 19.20 -8.54
C VAL A 60 -15.16 18.50 -7.31
N VAL A 61 -16.41 18.02 -7.39
CA VAL A 61 -17.06 17.32 -6.27
C VAL A 61 -16.30 16.05 -5.89
N PHE A 62 -15.92 15.23 -6.87
CA PHE A 62 -15.14 14.02 -6.62
C PHE A 62 -13.72 14.32 -6.10
N GLY A 63 -13.10 15.39 -6.59
CA GLY A 63 -11.82 15.88 -6.05
C GLY A 63 -11.93 16.28 -4.58
N LEU A 64 -12.96 17.05 -4.21
CA LEU A 64 -13.21 17.46 -2.83
C LEU A 64 -13.55 16.26 -1.93
N LEU A 65 -14.30 15.28 -2.44
CA LEU A 65 -14.54 14.02 -1.75
C LEU A 65 -13.23 13.27 -1.48
N TRP A 66 -12.35 13.19 -2.48
CA TRP A 66 -11.04 12.55 -2.30
C TRP A 66 -10.15 13.33 -1.33
N LEU A 67 -10.14 14.67 -1.38
CA LEU A 67 -9.46 15.53 -0.41
C LEU A 67 -9.98 15.32 1.03
N SER A 68 -11.24 14.93 1.18
CA SER A 68 -11.83 14.54 2.48
C SER A 68 -11.32 13.18 2.99
N ILE A 69 -10.92 12.28 2.09
CA ILE A 69 -10.53 10.89 2.42
C ILE A 69 -9.00 10.75 2.53
N ALA A 70 -8.23 11.47 1.72
CA ALA A 70 -6.80 11.28 1.58
C ALA A 70 -5.99 11.49 2.88
N PRO A 71 -6.23 12.55 3.69
CA PRO A 71 -5.55 12.70 4.98
C PRO A 71 -5.75 11.51 5.92
N TYR A 72 -6.99 11.01 6.00
CA TYR A 72 -7.31 9.81 6.76
C TYR A 72 -6.55 8.57 6.25
N LEU A 73 -6.46 8.38 4.92
CA LEU A 73 -5.70 7.25 4.37
C LEU A 73 -4.21 7.34 4.73
N ILE A 74 -3.62 8.54 4.71
CA ILE A 74 -2.22 8.75 5.11
C ILE A 74 -2.00 8.30 6.55
N ILE A 75 -2.90 8.64 7.48
CA ILE A 75 -2.77 8.22 8.89
C ILE A 75 -3.00 6.74 9.06
N ASN A 76 -4.02 6.20 8.38
CA ASN A 76 -4.29 4.77 8.40
C ASN A 76 -3.06 3.95 7.98
N VAL A 77 -2.25 4.45 7.03
CA VAL A 77 -0.96 3.81 6.67
C VAL A 77 -0.01 3.75 7.86
N TYR A 78 0.18 4.85 8.59
CA TYR A 78 1.02 4.86 9.79
C TYR A 78 0.53 3.82 10.81
N GLU A 79 -0.78 3.77 11.07
CA GLU A 79 -1.33 2.78 11.99
C GLU A 79 -1.17 1.34 11.50
N ILE A 80 -1.35 1.10 10.20
CA ILE A 80 -1.19 -0.21 9.59
C ILE A 80 0.24 -0.72 9.78
N VAL A 81 1.23 0.14 9.53
CA VAL A 81 2.65 -0.18 9.69
C VAL A 81 2.99 -0.39 11.16
N ASP A 82 2.47 0.46 12.05
CA ASP A 82 2.70 0.37 13.49
C ASP A 82 2.14 -0.92 14.08
N LYS A 83 0.86 -1.21 13.81
CA LYS A 83 0.19 -2.46 14.20
C LYS A 83 0.89 -3.67 13.60
N PHE A 84 1.42 -3.57 12.38
CA PHE A 84 2.18 -4.65 11.75
C PHE A 84 3.43 -4.98 12.57
N PHE A 85 4.24 -3.98 12.93
CA PHE A 85 5.44 -4.21 13.73
C PHE A 85 5.11 -4.75 15.13
N ASP A 86 4.11 -4.18 15.80
CA ASP A 86 3.71 -4.63 17.14
C ASP A 86 3.20 -6.07 17.13
N SER A 87 2.37 -6.43 16.14
CA SER A 87 1.76 -7.76 16.07
C SER A 87 2.72 -8.84 15.56
N ASN A 88 3.82 -8.46 14.90
CA ASN A 88 4.73 -9.39 14.23
C ASN A 88 6.16 -9.34 14.77
N ARG A 89 6.38 -8.85 16.01
CA ARG A 89 7.71 -8.84 16.63
C ARG A 89 8.39 -10.21 16.59
N SER A 90 7.65 -11.28 16.84
CA SER A 90 8.16 -12.67 16.84
C SER A 90 8.59 -13.19 15.47
N LEU A 91 8.23 -12.48 14.40
CA LEU A 91 8.61 -12.80 13.03
C LEU A 91 10.06 -12.45 12.74
N PHE A 92 10.66 -11.50 13.47
CA PHE A 92 12.01 -11.02 13.22
C PHE A 92 12.98 -11.74 14.15
N LYS A 93 14.03 -12.37 13.60
CA LYS A 93 15.09 -13.02 14.40
C LYS A 93 16.00 -12.02 15.11
N SER A 94 16.01 -10.78 14.65
CA SER A 94 16.84 -9.70 15.15
C SER A 94 16.54 -9.39 16.63
N ASP A 95 17.53 -8.87 17.35
CA ASP A 95 17.36 -8.42 18.74
C ASP A 95 16.40 -7.23 18.83
N ASP A 96 15.92 -6.92 20.04
CA ASP A 96 14.95 -5.83 20.24
C ASP A 96 15.51 -4.46 19.84
N ILE A 97 16.82 -4.26 19.95
CA ILE A 97 17.47 -3.01 19.61
C ILE A 97 17.44 -2.81 18.09
N SER A 98 17.97 -3.74 17.31
CA SER A 98 17.97 -3.66 15.85
C SER A 98 16.56 -3.64 15.25
N PHE A 99 15.62 -4.40 15.85
CA PHE A 99 14.20 -4.36 15.45
C PHE A 99 13.60 -2.95 15.64
N ASN A 100 13.82 -2.34 16.81
CA ASN A 100 13.31 -1.01 17.10
C ASN A 100 14.01 0.07 16.25
N GLU A 101 15.31 -0.06 15.98
CA GLU A 101 16.03 0.81 15.05
C GLU A 101 15.46 0.72 13.63
N PHE A 102 15.19 -0.50 13.14
CA PHE A 102 14.56 -0.71 11.85
C PHE A 102 13.16 -0.08 11.79
N ARG A 103 12.30 -0.39 12.77
CA ARG A 103 10.96 0.20 12.90
C ARG A 103 11.03 1.73 12.91
N ASN A 104 11.88 2.31 13.75
CA ASN A 104 12.02 3.76 13.86
C ASN A 104 12.56 4.40 12.58
N ARG A 105 13.48 3.73 11.88
CA ARG A 105 13.98 4.19 10.57
C ARG A 105 12.87 4.24 9.53
N ILE A 106 11.97 3.27 9.49
CA ILE A 106 10.82 3.26 8.57
C ILE A 106 9.88 4.45 8.85
N PHE A 107 9.57 4.73 10.11
CA PHE A 107 8.77 5.89 10.48
C PHE A 107 9.48 7.21 10.16
N PHE A 108 10.79 7.26 10.38
CA PHE A 108 11.62 8.41 10.05
C PHE A 108 11.67 8.69 8.53
N ASP A 109 11.88 7.64 7.73
CA ASP A 109 11.91 7.73 6.27
C ASP A 109 10.54 8.14 5.71
N SER A 110 9.44 7.68 6.33
CA SER A 110 8.07 8.05 5.97
C SER A 110 7.75 9.53 6.26
N GLY A 111 8.27 10.07 7.37
CA GLY A 111 8.16 11.48 7.74
C GLY A 111 9.16 12.40 7.01
N SER A 112 10.04 11.85 6.18
CA SER A 112 11.11 12.62 5.53
C SER A 112 10.54 13.68 4.59
N PRO A 113 11.15 14.89 4.51
CA PRO A 113 10.75 15.92 3.55
C PRO A 113 11.00 15.53 2.08
N LYS A 114 11.52 14.33 1.79
CA LYS A 114 11.72 13.82 0.44
C LYS A 114 10.42 13.78 -0.39
N HIS A 115 9.25 13.64 0.24
CA HIS A 115 7.96 13.72 -0.45
C HIS A 115 7.76 15.06 -1.18
N LEU A 116 8.42 16.14 -0.76
CA LEU A 116 8.35 17.46 -1.39
C LEU A 116 8.90 17.45 -2.82
N PHE A 117 9.94 16.64 -3.09
CA PHE A 117 10.53 16.53 -4.43
C PHE A 117 9.57 15.96 -5.46
N LEU A 118 8.63 15.11 -5.02
CA LEU A 118 7.59 14.58 -5.89
C LEU A 118 6.35 15.49 -5.87
N SER A 119 5.92 15.90 -4.68
CA SER A 119 4.62 16.55 -4.49
C SER A 119 4.58 17.97 -5.06
N ILE A 120 5.65 18.76 -4.88
CA ILE A 120 5.67 20.16 -5.33
C ILE A 120 5.65 20.26 -6.86
N PRO A 121 6.54 19.60 -7.63
CA PRO A 121 6.51 19.67 -9.09
C PRO A 121 5.19 19.17 -9.67
N LEU A 122 4.66 18.06 -9.13
CA LEU A 122 3.36 17.52 -9.54
C LEU A 122 2.23 18.52 -9.31
N THR A 123 2.23 19.19 -8.15
CA THR A 123 1.26 20.22 -7.79
C THR A 123 1.32 21.42 -8.73
N ILE A 124 2.53 21.95 -8.96
CA ILE A 124 2.73 23.09 -9.87
C ILE A 124 2.22 22.74 -11.28
N PHE A 125 2.63 21.58 -11.79
CA PHE A 125 2.23 21.12 -13.12
C PHE A 125 0.70 20.94 -13.24
N ALA A 126 0.07 20.28 -12.27
CA ALA A 126 -1.37 20.06 -12.26
C ALA A 126 -2.17 21.37 -12.15
N ILE A 127 -1.75 22.31 -11.28
CA ILE A 127 -2.39 23.62 -11.16
C ILE A 127 -2.31 24.38 -12.49
N ILE A 128 -1.16 24.39 -13.15
CA ILE A 128 -1.00 25.06 -14.45
C ILE A 128 -1.99 24.48 -15.46
N ILE A 129 -2.11 23.15 -15.55
CA ILE A 129 -3.09 22.50 -16.43
C ILE A 129 -4.51 22.94 -16.08
N LEU A 130 -4.90 22.91 -14.81
CA LEU A 130 -6.25 23.30 -14.37
C LEU A 130 -6.57 24.77 -14.68
N LEU A 131 -5.60 25.66 -14.50
CA LEU A 131 -5.74 27.08 -14.79
C LEU A 131 -5.93 27.36 -16.28
N ILE A 132 -5.21 26.64 -17.14
CA ILE A 132 -5.26 26.81 -18.60
C ILE A 132 -6.48 26.09 -19.20
N SER A 133 -7.02 25.07 -18.52
CA SER A 133 -8.18 24.29 -18.98
C SER A 133 -9.49 24.74 -18.32
N ILE A 134 -9.81 24.21 -17.15
CA ILE A 134 -11.08 24.41 -16.44
C ILE A 134 -11.31 25.88 -16.11
N TYR A 135 -10.26 26.59 -15.69
CA TYR A 135 -10.38 27.95 -15.16
C TYR A 135 -9.89 29.06 -16.10
N ALA A 136 -9.64 28.79 -17.39
CA ALA A 136 -9.04 29.76 -18.31
C ALA A 136 -9.77 31.12 -18.32
N GLY A 137 -11.10 31.07 -18.42
CA GLY A 137 -12.00 32.24 -18.43
C GLY A 137 -12.60 32.61 -17.08
N ALA A 138 -12.18 31.98 -15.98
CA ALA A 138 -12.77 32.23 -14.66
C ALA A 138 -12.31 33.57 -14.04
N PRO A 139 -13.16 34.21 -13.21
CA PRO A 139 -12.77 35.37 -12.41
C PRO A 139 -11.54 35.10 -11.53
N LEU A 140 -10.80 36.15 -11.18
CA LEU A 140 -9.55 36.02 -10.40
C LEU A 140 -9.77 35.30 -9.07
N ILE A 141 -10.85 35.60 -8.35
CA ILE A 141 -11.16 34.97 -7.07
C ILE A 141 -11.42 33.46 -7.20
N VAL A 142 -12.06 33.03 -8.29
CA VAL A 142 -12.29 31.61 -8.62
C VAL A 142 -10.96 30.92 -8.92
N LYS A 143 -10.07 31.56 -9.68
CA LYS A 143 -8.72 31.05 -9.97
C LYS A 143 -7.90 30.87 -8.69
N ILE A 144 -7.94 31.84 -7.78
CA ILE A 144 -7.25 31.76 -6.48
C ILE A 144 -7.81 30.58 -5.67
N TRP A 145 -9.13 30.48 -5.55
CA TRP A 145 -9.77 29.35 -4.86
C TRP A 145 -9.37 28.01 -5.46
N GLY A 146 -9.38 27.89 -6.79
CA GLY A 146 -8.96 26.68 -7.50
C GLY A 146 -7.49 26.34 -7.23
N CYS A 147 -6.58 27.32 -7.32
CA CYS A 147 -5.16 27.13 -7.01
C CYS A 147 -4.94 26.60 -5.59
N VAL A 148 -5.59 27.19 -4.59
CA VAL A 148 -5.40 26.76 -3.20
C VAL A 148 -6.01 25.38 -2.98
N THR A 149 -7.25 25.16 -3.44
CA THR A 149 -7.99 23.91 -3.23
C THR A 149 -7.33 22.73 -3.94
N PHE A 150 -7.09 22.86 -5.25
CA PHE A 150 -6.47 21.79 -6.03
C PHE A 150 -4.97 21.70 -5.78
N GLY A 151 -4.33 22.80 -5.39
CA GLY A 151 -2.95 22.77 -4.94
C GLY A 151 -2.78 21.90 -3.70
N LEU A 152 -3.62 22.10 -2.69
CA LEU A 152 -3.65 21.26 -1.50
C LEU A 152 -3.99 19.80 -1.85
N LEU A 153 -4.99 19.57 -2.70
CA LEU A 153 -5.40 18.25 -3.14
C LEU A 153 -4.24 17.49 -3.81
N ILE A 154 -3.62 18.06 -4.83
CA ILE A 154 -2.54 17.40 -5.58
C ILE A 154 -1.30 17.23 -4.69
N TYR A 155 -1.04 18.17 -3.79
CA TYR A 155 0.04 18.05 -2.84
C TYR A 155 -0.15 16.89 -1.86
N VAL A 156 -1.36 16.71 -1.33
CA VAL A 156 -1.73 15.55 -0.50
C VAL A 156 -1.66 14.24 -1.31
N ALA A 157 -2.03 14.27 -2.59
CA ALA A 157 -1.86 13.12 -3.50
C ALA A 157 -0.39 12.74 -3.69
N GLY A 158 0.49 13.74 -3.85
CA GLY A 158 1.94 13.51 -3.92
C GLY A 158 2.50 12.87 -2.64
N ILE A 159 2.03 13.30 -1.47
CA ILE A 159 2.37 12.67 -0.18
C ILE A 159 1.92 11.20 -0.17
N GLY A 160 0.68 10.93 -0.58
CA GLY A 160 0.14 9.57 -0.66
C GLY A 160 0.97 8.68 -1.59
N PHE A 161 1.33 9.18 -2.79
CA PHE A 161 2.14 8.45 -3.75
C PHE A 161 3.56 8.16 -3.24
N TRP A 162 4.18 9.11 -2.53
CA TRP A 162 5.44 8.87 -1.83
C TRP A 162 5.29 7.78 -0.76
N GLY A 163 4.19 7.79 -0.01
CA GLY A 163 3.86 6.76 0.97
C GLY A 163 3.78 5.36 0.35
N ILE A 164 3.24 5.23 -0.87
CA ILE A 164 3.23 3.96 -1.61
C ILE A 164 4.66 3.47 -1.87
N PHE A 165 5.56 4.31 -2.37
CA PHE A 165 6.97 3.91 -2.55
C PHE A 165 7.65 3.48 -1.26
N GLN A 166 7.35 4.16 -0.14
CA GLN A 166 7.87 3.76 1.16
C GLN A 166 7.35 2.39 1.61
N LEU A 167 6.08 2.07 1.35
CA LEU A 167 5.52 0.74 1.64
C LEU A 167 6.14 -0.35 0.75
N LEU A 168 6.41 -0.06 -0.52
CA LEU A 168 7.12 -0.99 -1.41
C LEU A 168 8.52 -1.30 -0.88
N GLY A 169 9.30 -0.24 -0.57
CA GLY A 169 10.63 -0.39 -0.01
C GLY A 169 10.64 -1.01 1.40
N LEU A 170 9.56 -0.84 2.18
CA LEU A 170 9.40 -1.52 3.45
C LEU A 170 9.29 -3.04 3.27
N ILE A 171 8.47 -3.51 2.33
CA ILE A 171 8.32 -4.94 2.07
C ILE A 171 9.65 -5.54 1.59
N GLU A 172 10.32 -4.86 0.66
CA GLU A 172 11.64 -5.25 0.18
C GLU A 172 12.62 -5.43 1.34
N ARG A 173 12.76 -4.41 2.20
CA ARG A 173 13.64 -4.47 3.38
C ARG A 173 13.24 -5.57 4.35
N ILE A 174 11.96 -5.81 4.58
CA ILE A 174 11.50 -6.93 5.45
C ILE A 174 11.92 -8.28 4.85
N CYS A 175 11.79 -8.46 3.53
CA CYS A 175 12.17 -9.68 2.83
C CYS A 175 13.69 -9.93 2.80
N GLU A 176 14.50 -8.89 2.97
CA GLU A 176 15.96 -8.97 3.12
C GLU A 176 16.41 -9.30 4.55
N MET A 177 15.56 -9.06 5.56
CA MET A 177 15.88 -9.38 6.95
C MET A 177 15.81 -10.89 7.23
N GLU A 178 16.52 -11.31 8.28
CA GLU A 178 16.39 -12.66 8.81
C GLU A 178 15.07 -12.83 9.56
N LEU A 179 14.17 -13.63 8.99
CA LEU A 179 12.84 -13.89 9.51
C LEU A 179 12.78 -15.27 10.16
N ASN A 180 11.95 -15.38 11.19
CA ASN A 180 11.65 -16.62 11.88
C ASN A 180 10.61 -17.41 11.09
N PHE A 181 11.09 -18.10 10.05
CA PHE A 181 10.26 -18.97 9.22
C PHE A 181 10.01 -20.31 9.92
N ASN A 182 8.74 -20.68 10.05
CA ASN A 182 8.34 -21.97 10.61
C ASN A 182 7.46 -22.73 9.60
N PRO A 183 7.98 -23.73 8.88
CA PRO A 183 7.21 -24.48 7.86
C PRO A 183 5.99 -25.21 8.45
N TYR A 184 5.95 -25.41 9.77
CA TYR A 184 4.84 -26.06 10.48
C TYR A 184 3.78 -25.08 10.99
N HIS A 185 3.97 -23.79 10.73
CA HIS A 185 3.04 -22.75 11.15
C HIS A 185 1.63 -22.98 10.57
N SER A 186 0.61 -22.64 11.35
CA SER A 186 -0.80 -22.93 11.03
C SER A 186 -1.32 -22.15 9.81
N ASP A 187 -0.63 -21.07 9.43
CA ASP A 187 -0.99 -20.24 8.28
C ASP A 187 -0.62 -20.84 6.91
N LYS A 188 0.19 -21.91 6.87
CA LYS A 188 0.73 -22.54 5.65
C LYS A 188 1.70 -21.66 4.84
N PHE A 189 2.12 -20.52 5.38
CA PHE A 189 3.05 -19.56 4.77
C PHE A 189 4.30 -19.37 5.61
N GLY A 190 4.57 -20.26 6.55
CA GLY A 190 5.75 -20.17 7.38
C GLY A 190 5.69 -19.12 8.48
N GLY A 191 4.51 -18.53 8.76
CA GLY A 191 4.36 -17.35 9.60
C GLY A 191 4.44 -16.01 8.84
N LEU A 192 4.66 -16.03 7.53
CA LEU A 192 4.87 -14.83 6.70
C LEU A 192 3.57 -14.24 6.14
N ARG A 193 2.40 -14.77 6.50
CA ARG A 193 1.10 -14.31 6.00
C ARG A 193 0.82 -12.83 6.26
N SER A 194 1.33 -12.27 7.36
CA SER A 194 1.14 -10.86 7.71
C SER A 194 1.82 -9.92 6.71
N ILE A 195 2.98 -10.30 6.15
CA ILE A 195 3.69 -9.51 5.12
C ILE A 195 2.85 -9.46 3.85
N GLY A 196 2.28 -10.60 3.45
CA GLY A 196 1.36 -10.67 2.32
C GLY A 196 0.10 -9.81 2.51
N HIS A 197 -0.48 -9.80 3.73
CA HIS A 197 -1.61 -8.91 4.05
C HIS A 197 -1.25 -7.43 4.02
N LEU A 198 -0.01 -7.08 4.39
CA LEU A 198 0.49 -5.72 4.25
C LEU A 198 0.59 -5.33 2.77
N ASN A 199 1.10 -6.22 1.91
CA ASN A 199 1.20 -6.00 0.46
C ASN A 199 -0.16 -5.68 -0.19
N ILE A 200 -1.22 -6.37 0.20
CA ILE A 200 -2.58 -6.17 -0.36
C ILE A 200 -3.12 -4.76 -0.10
N LYS A 201 -2.68 -4.11 0.98
CA LYS A 201 -3.14 -2.75 1.31
C LYS A 201 -2.57 -1.71 0.36
N ILE A 202 -1.42 -1.98 -0.26
CA ILE A 202 -0.75 -1.05 -1.18
C ILE A 202 -1.63 -0.70 -2.39
N PRO A 203 -2.14 -1.66 -3.19
CA PRO A 203 -3.00 -1.34 -4.33
C PRO A 203 -4.32 -0.68 -3.89
N LEU A 204 -4.89 -1.05 -2.74
CA LEU A 204 -6.10 -0.40 -2.21
C LEU A 204 -5.88 1.10 -1.94
N LEU A 205 -4.74 1.44 -1.33
CA LEU A 205 -4.36 2.82 -1.07
C LEU A 205 -4.04 3.57 -2.37
N PHE A 206 -3.32 2.92 -3.29
CA PHE A 206 -2.98 3.50 -4.59
C PHE A 206 -4.23 3.81 -5.43
N PHE A 207 -5.14 2.85 -5.57
CA PHE A 207 -6.35 2.96 -6.37
C PHE A 207 -7.41 3.89 -5.77
N SER A 208 -7.29 4.27 -4.49
CA SER A 208 -8.13 5.33 -3.92
C SER A 208 -8.02 6.66 -4.68
N GLY A 209 -6.87 6.93 -5.29
CA GLY A 209 -6.64 8.11 -6.13
C GLY A 209 -7.48 8.17 -7.41
N SER A 210 -8.11 7.06 -7.82
CA SER A 210 -9.00 7.02 -8.98
C SER A 210 -10.25 7.89 -8.83
N LEU A 211 -10.62 8.28 -7.61
CA LEU A 211 -11.65 9.28 -7.37
C LEU A 211 -11.31 10.64 -8.00
N MET A 212 -10.06 10.90 -8.40
CA MET A 212 -9.67 12.12 -9.10
C MET A 212 -9.89 12.07 -10.61
N TYR A 213 -10.21 10.90 -11.18
CA TYR A 213 -10.42 10.74 -12.62
C TYR A 213 -11.49 11.67 -13.20
N PRO A 214 -12.62 11.93 -12.51
CA PRO A 214 -13.60 12.86 -13.04
C PRO A 214 -13.09 14.27 -13.24
N MET A 215 -12.13 14.70 -12.42
CA MET A 215 -11.48 15.99 -12.59
C MET A 215 -10.56 16.02 -13.82
N ILE A 216 -9.85 14.92 -14.08
CA ILE A 216 -8.98 14.79 -15.27
C ILE A 216 -9.83 14.87 -16.54
N MET A 217 -10.96 14.17 -16.55
CA MET A 217 -11.91 14.19 -17.67
C MET A 217 -12.50 15.58 -17.92
N ASP A 218 -12.92 16.27 -16.85
CA ASP A 218 -13.43 17.64 -16.96
C ASP A 218 -12.37 18.59 -17.54
N ALA A 219 -11.09 18.41 -17.19
CA ALA A 219 -10.00 19.18 -17.78
C ALA A 219 -9.79 18.85 -19.26
N LEU A 220 -9.85 17.57 -19.62
CA LEU A 220 -9.67 17.10 -21.00
C LEU A 220 -10.79 17.55 -21.94
N ASP A 221 -12.04 17.55 -21.48
CA ASP A 221 -13.19 17.98 -22.26
C ASP A 221 -13.14 19.48 -22.61
N LYS A 222 -12.28 20.28 -21.95
CA LYS A 222 -12.02 21.70 -22.28
C LYS A 222 -10.94 21.90 -23.34
N PHE A 223 -10.11 20.90 -23.62
CA PHE A 223 -9.14 20.98 -24.70
C PHE A 223 -9.82 20.72 -26.07
N PRO A 224 -9.26 21.24 -27.17
CA PRO A 224 -9.78 20.95 -28.50
C PRO A 224 -9.86 19.44 -28.72
N LYS A 225 -11.00 18.96 -29.23
CA LYS A 225 -11.23 17.55 -29.58
C LYS A 225 -10.28 17.13 -30.70
N SER A 226 -9.05 16.80 -30.31
CA SER A 226 -8.05 16.17 -31.16
C SER A 226 -7.97 14.71 -30.76
N GLU A 227 -7.84 13.83 -31.75
CA GLU A 227 -7.59 12.40 -31.51
C GLU A 227 -6.39 12.18 -30.58
N PHE A 228 -5.40 13.09 -30.66
CA PHE A 228 -4.24 13.12 -29.80
C PHE A 228 -4.57 13.17 -28.30
N MET A 229 -5.52 14.03 -27.86
CA MET A 229 -5.86 14.14 -26.43
C MET A 229 -6.54 12.87 -25.89
N SER A 230 -7.32 12.19 -26.72
CA SER A 230 -7.91 10.88 -26.37
C SER A 230 -6.83 9.82 -26.15
N ILE A 231 -5.82 9.78 -27.04
CA ILE A 231 -4.68 8.84 -26.91
C ILE A 231 -3.89 9.12 -25.63
N VAL A 232 -3.58 10.39 -25.35
CA VAL A 232 -2.85 10.78 -24.12
C VAL A 232 -3.62 10.35 -22.87
N PHE A 233 -4.93 10.53 -22.85
CA PHE A 233 -5.77 10.10 -21.74
C PHE A 233 -5.72 8.58 -21.50
N TRP A 234 -5.90 7.77 -22.55
CA TRP A 234 -5.80 6.32 -22.43
C TRP A 234 -4.42 5.87 -21.98
N LEU A 235 -3.36 6.53 -22.47
CA LEU A 235 -1.99 6.27 -22.03
C LEU A 235 -1.82 6.56 -20.53
N LEU A 236 -2.38 7.65 -20.01
CA LEU A 236 -2.36 7.98 -18.59
C LEU A 236 -3.10 6.94 -17.74
N ILE A 237 -4.27 6.46 -18.18
CA ILE A 237 -5.01 5.39 -17.50
C ILE A 237 -4.17 4.11 -17.49
N ILE A 238 -3.67 3.68 -18.64
CA ILE A 238 -2.88 2.44 -18.76
C ILE A 238 -1.62 2.54 -17.89
N PHE A 239 -0.95 3.69 -17.90
CA PHE A 239 0.22 3.93 -17.06
C PHE A 239 -0.13 3.87 -15.58
N TYR A 240 -1.22 4.50 -15.15
CA TYR A 240 -1.68 4.44 -13.76
C TYR A 240 -2.05 3.02 -13.32
N LEU A 241 -2.82 2.29 -14.12
CA LEU A 241 -3.16 0.89 -13.85
C LEU A 241 -1.90 0.01 -13.80
N GLY A 242 -0.98 0.22 -14.74
CA GLY A 242 0.31 -0.46 -14.80
C GLY A 242 1.16 -0.22 -13.56
N LEU A 243 1.23 1.03 -13.07
CA LEU A 243 1.92 1.36 -11.82
C LEU A 243 1.26 0.70 -10.60
N GLY A 244 -0.07 0.74 -10.50
CA GLY A 244 -0.79 0.08 -9.39
C GLY A 244 -0.59 -1.43 -9.40
N PHE A 245 -0.56 -2.05 -10.59
CA PHE A 245 -0.31 -3.47 -10.76
C PHE A 245 1.15 -3.84 -10.45
N ALA A 246 2.12 -3.06 -10.95
CA ALA A 246 3.53 -3.24 -10.65
C ALA A 246 3.81 -3.07 -9.15
N GLY A 247 3.19 -2.09 -8.50
CA GLY A 247 3.28 -1.89 -7.05
C GLY A 247 2.73 -3.06 -6.24
N PHE A 248 1.82 -3.86 -6.78
CA PHE A 248 1.38 -5.09 -6.12
C PHE A 248 2.28 -6.29 -6.47
N LEU A 249 2.63 -6.47 -7.75
CA LEU A 249 3.37 -7.63 -8.23
C LEU A 249 4.83 -7.64 -7.77
N ILE A 250 5.52 -6.50 -7.79
CA ILE A 250 6.95 -6.46 -7.45
C ILE A 250 7.17 -6.96 -6.00
N PRO A 251 6.48 -6.44 -4.97
CA PRO A 251 6.64 -6.98 -3.62
C PRO A 251 6.12 -8.41 -3.50
N GLN A 252 5.13 -8.80 -4.30
CA GLN A 252 4.62 -10.17 -4.32
C GLN A 252 5.70 -11.17 -4.75
N PHE A 253 6.48 -10.84 -5.77
CA PHE A 253 7.63 -11.64 -6.19
C PHE A 253 8.72 -11.67 -5.11
N GLN A 254 9.03 -10.54 -4.48
CA GLN A 254 10.01 -10.49 -3.39
C GLN A 254 9.60 -11.37 -2.19
N ILE A 255 8.32 -11.37 -1.81
CA ILE A 255 7.78 -12.25 -0.76
C ILE A 255 7.88 -13.72 -1.18
N HIS A 256 7.56 -14.02 -2.43
CA HIS A 256 7.68 -15.37 -2.96
C HIS A 256 9.12 -15.87 -2.91
N ASP A 257 10.08 -15.07 -3.40
CA ASP A 257 11.50 -15.42 -3.38
C ASP A 257 11.99 -15.63 -1.95
N ALA A 258 11.56 -14.79 -1.01
CA ALA A 258 11.87 -14.97 0.40
C ALA A 258 11.33 -16.29 0.96
N ILE A 259 10.06 -16.62 0.72
CA ILE A 259 9.45 -17.91 1.15
C ILE A 259 10.19 -19.09 0.52
N SER A 260 10.49 -19.03 -0.77
CA SER A 260 11.18 -20.09 -1.51
C SER A 260 12.58 -20.35 -0.94
N ARG A 261 13.35 -19.30 -0.63
CA ARG A 261 14.66 -19.43 0.03
C ARG A 261 14.56 -20.14 1.39
N TYR A 262 13.62 -19.73 2.25
CA TYR A 262 13.45 -20.36 3.57
C TYR A 262 12.93 -21.80 3.47
N LYS A 263 12.10 -22.09 2.48
CA LYS A 263 11.61 -23.44 2.18
C LYS A 263 12.77 -24.35 1.74
N GLU A 264 13.61 -23.88 0.82
CA GLU A 264 14.80 -24.62 0.36
C GLU A 264 15.80 -24.87 1.49
N GLU A 265 16.05 -23.88 2.35
CA GLU A 265 16.89 -24.04 3.54
C GLU A 265 16.32 -25.11 4.49
N SER A 266 15.00 -25.08 4.71
CA SER A 266 14.29 -26.05 5.55
C SER A 266 14.33 -27.47 4.97
N LEU A 267 14.15 -27.60 3.65
CA LEU A 267 14.26 -28.88 2.93
C LEU A 267 15.68 -29.43 3.01
N THR A 268 16.69 -28.60 2.73
CA THR A 268 18.10 -28.97 2.83
C THR A 268 18.46 -29.48 4.23
N ASN A 269 17.99 -28.78 5.27
CA ASN A 269 18.20 -29.22 6.66
C ASN A 269 17.46 -30.52 6.96
N SER A 270 16.23 -30.68 6.46
CA SER A 270 15.47 -31.92 6.58
C SER A 270 16.15 -33.11 5.89
N GLU A 271 16.71 -32.89 4.70
CA GLU A 271 17.45 -33.91 3.96
C GLU A 271 18.73 -34.34 4.67
N LYS A 272 19.49 -33.40 5.24
CA LYS A 272 20.67 -33.73 6.06
C LYS A 272 20.32 -34.62 7.25
N VAL A 273 19.20 -34.35 7.92
CA VAL A 273 18.70 -35.20 9.02
C VAL A 273 18.31 -36.58 8.51
N LEU A 274 17.61 -36.64 7.37
CA LEU A 274 17.22 -37.91 6.74
C LEU A 274 18.43 -38.75 6.31
N GLN A 275 19.42 -38.11 5.68
CA GLN A 275 20.69 -38.75 5.28
C GLN A 275 21.45 -39.28 6.49
N LYS A 276 21.48 -38.53 7.60
CA LYS A 276 22.08 -39.01 8.85
C LYS A 276 21.36 -40.24 9.40
N LEU A 277 20.03 -40.22 9.44
CA LEU A 277 19.23 -41.38 9.86
C LEU A 277 19.43 -42.59 8.94
N LEU A 278 19.61 -42.37 7.63
CA LEU A 278 19.91 -43.42 6.66
C LEU A 278 21.34 -43.95 6.79
N SER A 279 22.34 -43.09 7.04
CA SER A 279 23.72 -43.55 7.26
C SER A 279 23.84 -44.36 8.53
N ASP A 280 23.14 -43.96 9.60
CA ASP A 280 23.06 -44.71 10.86
C ASP A 280 22.41 -46.09 10.62
N LEU A 281 21.49 -46.20 9.65
CA LEU A 281 20.90 -47.48 9.25
C LEU A 281 21.89 -48.39 8.50
N CYS A 282 22.82 -47.82 7.72
CA CYS A 282 23.76 -48.55 6.87
C CYS A 282 25.08 -48.93 7.56
N LEU A 283 25.49 -48.23 8.62
CA LEU A 283 26.80 -48.40 9.28
C LEU A 283 26.83 -49.44 10.39
N ASP A 284 25.67 -49.76 10.98
CA ASP A 284 25.57 -50.82 11.96
C ASP A 284 25.37 -52.16 11.21
N ASP A 285 26.29 -53.11 11.39
CA ASP A 285 26.09 -54.52 11.00
C ASP A 285 24.96 -55.11 11.87
N TRP A 286 23.71 -54.78 11.54
CA TRP A 286 22.55 -55.09 12.36
C TRP A 286 22.27 -56.60 12.38
N ILE A 287 22.78 -57.26 13.42
CA ILE A 287 22.35 -58.61 13.82
C ILE A 287 20.91 -58.58 14.40
N GLU A 288 20.38 -57.40 14.78
CA GLU A 288 19.05 -57.21 15.39
C GLU A 288 18.04 -56.53 14.45
N LYS A 289 17.12 -57.31 13.87
CA LYS A 289 16.02 -56.84 13.00
C LYS A 289 15.12 -55.78 13.64
N ASP A 290 14.94 -55.81 14.96
CA ASP A 290 14.03 -54.91 15.68
C ASP A 290 14.50 -53.45 15.66
N LYS A 291 15.81 -53.22 15.74
CA LYS A 291 16.36 -51.86 15.69
C LYS A 291 16.26 -51.25 14.30
N ALA A 292 16.52 -52.03 13.25
CA ALA A 292 16.32 -51.61 11.86
C ALA A 292 14.86 -51.20 11.59
N TYR A 293 13.89 -51.97 12.09
CA TYR A 293 12.47 -51.63 11.98
C TYR A 293 12.12 -50.31 12.69
N SER A 294 12.68 -50.09 13.89
CA SER A 294 12.44 -48.84 14.65
C SER A 294 12.98 -47.59 13.93
N VAL A 295 14.13 -47.70 13.28
CA VAL A 295 14.73 -46.60 12.51
C VAL A 295 13.96 -46.38 11.21
N GLN A 296 13.50 -47.44 10.54
CA GLN A 296 12.64 -47.32 9.36
C GLN A 296 11.33 -46.60 9.67
N ILE A 297 10.69 -46.89 10.81
CA ILE A 297 9.51 -46.15 11.28
C ILE A 297 9.86 -44.68 11.53
N LYS A 298 11.01 -44.38 12.15
CA LYS A 298 11.44 -42.99 12.36
C LYS A 298 11.64 -42.25 11.05
N ILE A 299 12.29 -42.86 10.06
CA ILE A 299 12.50 -42.30 8.72
C ILE A 299 11.16 -42.00 8.06
N ASN A 300 10.24 -42.98 8.03
CA ASN A 300 8.93 -42.81 7.41
C ASN A 300 8.11 -41.71 8.11
N THR A 301 8.09 -41.73 9.44
CA THR A 301 7.41 -40.70 10.25
C THR A 301 8.01 -39.32 10.00
N TYR A 302 9.35 -39.24 9.93
CA TYR A 302 10.03 -37.99 9.70
C TYR A 302 9.73 -37.43 8.30
N TYR A 303 9.79 -38.29 7.27
CA TYR A 303 9.48 -37.92 5.90
C TYR A 303 8.02 -37.42 5.76
N THR A 304 7.05 -38.21 6.21
CA THR A 304 5.62 -37.86 6.10
C THR A 304 5.27 -36.63 6.94
N TYR A 305 5.85 -36.47 8.15
CA TYR A 305 5.44 -35.37 9.03
C TYR A 305 6.20 -34.07 8.79
N PHE A 306 7.50 -34.13 8.49
CA PHE A 306 8.35 -32.94 8.37
C PHE A 306 8.55 -32.57 6.90
N HIS A 307 9.05 -33.50 6.08
CA HIS A 307 9.41 -33.22 4.69
C HIS A 307 8.18 -32.88 3.82
N GLU A 308 7.10 -33.68 3.87
CA GLU A 308 5.87 -33.37 3.13
C GLU A 308 5.23 -32.05 3.56
N ARG A 309 5.31 -31.69 4.86
CA ARG A 309 4.77 -30.42 5.35
C ARG A 309 5.56 -29.21 4.85
N ILE A 310 6.90 -29.33 4.76
CA ILE A 310 7.72 -28.27 4.16
C ILE A 310 7.37 -28.11 2.67
N MET A 311 7.19 -29.23 1.95
CA MET A 311 6.74 -29.20 0.54
C MET A 311 5.36 -28.57 0.37
N ALA A 312 4.46 -28.80 1.34
CA ALA A 312 3.11 -28.25 1.37
C ALA A 312 3.02 -26.76 1.77
N VAL A 313 4.14 -26.11 2.14
CA VAL A 313 4.17 -24.66 2.33
C VAL A 313 3.77 -23.98 1.02
N LYS A 314 2.76 -23.12 1.11
CA LYS A 314 2.21 -22.43 -0.04
C LYS A 314 3.09 -21.26 -0.45
N GLU A 315 3.31 -21.14 -1.74
CA GLU A 315 3.92 -19.97 -2.36
C GLU A 315 2.81 -18.94 -2.66
N TRP A 316 3.01 -17.71 -2.21
CA TRP A 316 1.95 -16.69 -2.06
C TRP A 316 1.38 -16.15 -3.39
N LEU A 317 2.06 -16.38 -4.53
CA LEU A 317 1.71 -15.79 -5.84
C LEU A 317 0.28 -16.12 -6.34
N TRP A 318 -0.33 -17.23 -5.91
CA TRP A 318 -1.55 -17.75 -6.53
C TRP A 318 -2.75 -17.90 -5.59
N ASP A 319 -2.78 -17.18 -4.46
CA ASP A 319 -4.00 -17.18 -3.64
C ASP A 319 -5.13 -16.40 -4.35
N TRP A 320 -6.16 -17.13 -4.78
CA TRP A 320 -7.33 -16.58 -5.46
C TRP A 320 -8.00 -15.44 -4.68
N LYS A 321 -7.97 -15.46 -3.35
CA LYS A 321 -8.54 -14.39 -2.53
C LYS A 321 -7.78 -13.08 -2.72
N VAL A 322 -6.46 -13.16 -2.87
CA VAL A 322 -5.58 -12.01 -3.07
C VAL A 322 -5.80 -11.43 -4.46
N LEU A 323 -5.86 -12.29 -5.49
CA LEU A 323 -6.19 -11.87 -6.86
C LEU A 323 -7.57 -11.21 -6.92
N LEU A 324 -8.57 -11.79 -6.24
CA LEU A 324 -9.91 -11.23 -6.20
C LEU A 324 -9.94 -9.87 -5.48
N GLN A 325 -9.20 -9.70 -4.38
CA GLN A 325 -9.07 -8.40 -3.71
C GLN A 325 -8.39 -7.36 -4.61
N LEU A 326 -7.35 -7.75 -5.36
CA LEU A 326 -6.70 -6.89 -6.33
C LEU A 326 -7.68 -6.46 -7.44
N VAL A 327 -8.38 -7.42 -8.05
CA VAL A 327 -9.40 -7.14 -9.08
C VAL A 327 -10.48 -6.22 -8.52
N THR A 328 -10.98 -6.50 -7.30
CA THR A 328 -12.01 -5.67 -6.65
C THR A 328 -11.50 -4.24 -6.38
N SER A 329 -10.22 -4.08 -6.04
CA SER A 329 -9.61 -2.75 -5.86
C SER A 329 -9.54 -1.94 -7.18
N MET A 330 -9.41 -2.62 -8.32
CA MET A 330 -9.39 -2.01 -9.65
C MET A 330 -10.79 -1.72 -10.20
N VAL A 331 -11.80 -2.45 -9.74
CA VAL A 331 -13.20 -2.25 -10.17
C VAL A 331 -13.64 -0.82 -9.90
N VAL A 332 -13.22 -0.19 -8.80
CA VAL A 332 -13.57 1.21 -8.49
C VAL A 332 -13.13 2.19 -9.59
N PRO A 333 -11.83 2.26 -9.98
CA PRO A 333 -11.39 3.10 -11.11
C PRO A 333 -12.14 2.83 -12.41
N ILE A 334 -12.39 1.56 -12.74
CA ILE A 334 -13.08 1.16 -13.97
C ILE A 334 -14.54 1.63 -13.93
N LEU A 335 -15.24 1.40 -12.82
CA LEU A 335 -16.62 1.85 -12.65
C LEU A 335 -16.73 3.37 -12.73
N ILE A 336 -15.81 4.12 -12.12
CA ILE A 336 -15.79 5.58 -12.20
C ILE A 336 -15.59 6.03 -13.66
N ALA A 337 -14.63 5.44 -14.37
CA ALA A 337 -14.35 5.77 -15.77
C ALA A 337 -15.55 5.44 -16.69
N LEU A 338 -16.19 4.28 -16.49
CA LEU A 338 -17.38 3.88 -17.24
C LEU A 338 -18.58 4.79 -16.94
N PHE A 339 -18.86 5.03 -15.66
CA PHE A 339 -19.96 5.90 -15.22
C PHE A 339 -19.85 7.28 -15.86
N GLN A 340 -18.64 7.82 -15.93
CA GLN A 340 -18.40 9.10 -16.56
C GLN A 340 -18.52 9.09 -18.09
N THR A 341 -18.14 7.98 -18.73
CA THR A 341 -18.27 7.85 -20.19
C THR A 341 -19.74 7.74 -20.61
N PHE A 342 -20.57 7.04 -19.82
CA PHE A 342 -21.98 6.82 -20.15
C PHE A 342 -22.92 7.97 -19.74
N ILE A 343 -22.55 8.77 -18.75
CA ILE A 343 -23.41 9.85 -18.21
C ILE A 343 -23.00 11.23 -18.78
N LYS A 344 -22.35 11.25 -19.94
CA LYS A 344 -22.01 12.51 -20.63
C LYS A 344 -23.24 13.35 -20.95
#